data_AF-A0A5C4WJA0-F1
#
_entry.id   AF-A0A5C4WJA0-F1
#
_cell.length_a   1.000
_cell.length_b   1.000
_cell.length_c   1.000
_cell.angle_alpha   90.00
_cell.angle_beta   90.00
_cell.angle_gamma   90.00
#
_symmetry.space_group_name_H-M   'P 1'
#
loop_
_entity.id
_entity.type
_entity.pdbx_description
1 polymer ?
#
loop_
_entity_poly.entity_id
_entity_poly.type
_entity_poly.pdbx_seq_one_letter_code
_entity_poly.pdbx_strand_id
1 'polypeptide(L)'
;MKTLHFVAALGAAVLLPLTVGVPAAHADESFSGTIDGSEPAKIFTEPIVASDQCDPAGDPTLTPVPFDVVEYTSQTTGPRRIVLTGSAEGMSTVEPFAIYAYRNGTCVAADYPTDADTAEVAEVDAGVLDLDNVVFAAGDKVRIEIMSFEVPVAWKVSVLQPGTASSAAPAVGNGSKYTGLSPQIDCAMHASPVTFTKKLAKRVDDVKWVKIKANGATLKKLKGNKLAKVAKKAKKGQPYVVTGIPSATTQLMVQIKFESGKKKTLSRSYSPC
;
A
#
# COMPACT_ATOMS: atom_id res chain seq x y z
N MET A 1 74.96 4.62 11.09
CA MET A 1 74.09 5.81 10.94
C MET A 1 73.08 5.54 9.84
N LYS A 2 71.83 5.94 10.07
CA LYS A 2 70.59 5.35 9.53
C LYS A 2 70.35 5.64 8.04
N THR A 3 70.03 4.58 7.30
CA THR A 3 69.38 4.54 5.99
C THR A 3 67.91 4.96 6.12
N LEU A 4 67.43 5.88 5.27
CA LEU A 4 66.00 6.16 5.12
C LEU A 4 65.53 5.70 3.74
N HIS A 5 64.63 4.71 3.76
CA HIS A 5 63.85 4.26 2.62
C HIS A 5 62.65 5.22 2.46
N PHE A 6 62.45 5.76 1.25
CA PHE A 6 61.16 6.37 0.89
C PHE A 6 60.31 5.32 0.19
N VAL A 7 59.35 4.78 0.95
CA VAL A 7 58.29 3.91 0.45
C VAL A 7 57.26 4.77 -0.27
N ALA A 8 56.98 4.44 -1.52
CA ALA A 8 55.87 4.97 -2.30
C ALA A 8 54.54 4.59 -1.62
N ALA A 9 53.83 5.59 -1.10
CA ALA A 9 52.46 5.41 -0.63
C ALA A 9 51.51 5.43 -1.84
N LEU A 10 51.19 4.25 -2.39
CA LEU A 10 49.97 4.07 -3.17
C LEU A 10 48.79 4.31 -2.21
N GLY A 11 48.18 5.49 -2.30
CA GLY A 11 46.91 5.78 -1.65
C GLY A 11 45.84 4.84 -2.20
N ALA A 12 45.44 3.85 -1.39
CA ALA A 12 44.28 3.04 -1.66
C ALA A 12 43.04 3.95 -1.65
N ALA A 13 42.48 4.23 -2.82
CA ALA A 13 41.16 4.81 -2.95
C ALA A 13 40.16 3.81 -2.33
N VAL A 14 39.73 4.09 -1.11
CA VAL A 14 38.61 3.40 -0.46
C VAL A 14 37.37 3.76 -1.27
N LEU A 15 36.97 2.85 -2.17
CA LEU A 15 35.64 2.87 -2.78
C LEU A 15 34.62 2.63 -1.67
N LEU A 16 34.14 3.72 -1.07
CA LEU A 16 32.94 3.69 -0.26
C LEU A 16 31.82 3.09 -1.13
N PRO A 17 31.10 2.05 -0.66
CA PRO A 17 29.89 1.63 -1.34
C PRO A 17 28.91 2.79 -1.25
N LEU A 18 28.67 3.46 -2.38
CA LEU A 18 27.49 4.30 -2.57
C LEU A 18 26.27 3.40 -2.40
N THR A 19 25.78 3.32 -1.17
CA THR A 19 24.42 2.93 -0.90
C THR A 19 23.56 4.00 -1.56
N VAL A 20 23.16 3.75 -2.80
CA VAL A 20 22.03 4.47 -3.40
C VAL A 20 20.83 4.05 -2.57
N GLY A 21 20.57 4.83 -1.51
CA GLY A 21 19.35 4.73 -0.75
C GLY A 21 18.23 5.00 -1.73
N VAL A 22 17.52 3.97 -2.13
CA VAL A 22 16.19 4.13 -2.72
C VAL A 22 15.42 4.95 -1.69
N PRO A 23 14.93 6.16 -2.01
CA PRO A 23 14.12 6.90 -1.07
C PRO A 23 12.97 5.97 -0.68
N ALA A 24 12.79 5.76 0.62
CA ALA A 24 11.62 5.07 1.12
C ALA A 24 10.39 5.76 0.52
N ALA A 25 9.35 5.00 0.17
CA ALA A 25 8.06 5.61 -0.09
C ALA A 25 7.66 6.37 1.18
N HIS A 26 7.87 7.67 1.18
CA HIS A 26 7.41 8.54 2.23
C HIS A 26 5.90 8.64 2.04
N ALA A 27 5.13 8.42 3.11
CA ALA A 27 3.84 9.12 3.20
C ALA A 27 4.15 10.59 2.96
N ASP A 28 3.35 11.31 2.16
CA ASP A 28 3.52 12.76 2.04
C ASP A 28 3.51 13.33 3.45
N GLU A 29 2.51 12.90 4.23
CA GLU A 29 2.37 13.13 5.66
C GLU A 29 1.55 12.01 6.30
N SER A 30 1.73 11.82 7.61
CA SER A 30 0.87 10.96 8.42
C SER A 30 0.42 11.75 9.63
N PHE A 31 -0.86 11.57 9.96
CA PHE A 31 -1.53 12.24 11.07
C PHE A 31 -2.15 11.18 11.97
N SER A 32 -2.27 11.50 13.24
CA SER A 32 -2.95 10.65 14.20
C SER A 32 -3.62 11.51 15.25
N GLY A 33 -4.74 11.03 15.76
CA GLY A 33 -5.50 11.70 16.80
C GLY A 33 -6.42 10.71 17.50
N THR A 34 -7.29 11.27 18.32
CA THR A 34 -8.31 10.53 19.04
C THR A 34 -9.59 11.35 18.96
N ILE A 35 -10.71 10.70 18.64
CA ILE A 35 -12.05 11.27 18.79
C ILE A 35 -12.59 10.73 20.12
N ASP A 36 -12.79 11.58 21.12
CA ASP A 36 -13.25 11.19 22.46
C ASP A 36 -14.68 11.62 22.80
N GLY A 37 -15.36 12.28 21.86
CA GLY A 37 -16.72 12.78 21.99
C GLY A 37 -16.80 14.25 22.42
N SER A 38 -15.65 14.91 22.68
CA SER A 38 -15.59 16.36 22.91
C SER A 38 -15.46 17.19 21.62
N GLU A 39 -15.22 16.52 20.49
CA GLU A 39 -15.09 17.10 19.17
C GLU A 39 -16.41 17.68 18.65
N PRO A 40 -16.36 18.60 17.66
CA PRO A 40 -17.57 18.99 16.94
C PRO A 40 -18.28 17.77 16.32
N ALA A 41 -19.61 17.84 16.26
CA ALA A 41 -20.44 16.84 15.61
C ALA A 41 -21.18 17.45 14.41
N LYS A 42 -21.35 16.68 13.34
CA LYS A 42 -22.04 17.09 12.12
C LYS A 42 -22.83 15.92 11.54
N ILE A 43 -23.90 16.21 10.81
CA ILE A 43 -24.62 15.21 10.01
C ILE A 43 -23.80 14.95 8.75
N PHE A 44 -23.49 13.68 8.50
CA PHE A 44 -22.88 13.25 7.26
C PHE A 44 -23.80 12.26 6.58
N THR A 45 -23.71 12.25 5.26
CA THR A 45 -24.50 11.41 4.38
C THR A 45 -23.61 10.42 3.67
N GLU A 46 -24.18 9.28 3.35
CA GLU A 46 -23.54 8.25 2.57
C GLU A 46 -22.98 8.85 1.25
N PRO A 47 -21.80 8.42 0.78
CA PRO A 47 -21.31 8.75 -0.54
C PRO A 47 -22.29 8.32 -1.63
N ILE A 48 -22.36 9.11 -2.70
CA ILE A 48 -23.05 8.76 -3.92
C ILE A 48 -22.32 7.57 -4.56
N VAL A 49 -22.90 6.38 -4.45
CA VAL A 49 -22.36 5.09 -4.94
C VAL A 49 -21.88 5.13 -6.40
N ALA A 50 -22.50 5.97 -7.24
CA ALA A 50 -22.12 6.08 -8.65
C ALA A 50 -20.81 6.87 -8.90
N SER A 51 -20.35 7.65 -7.92
CA SER A 51 -19.25 8.60 -8.09
C SER A 51 -18.28 8.67 -6.91
N ASP A 52 -18.55 7.96 -5.81
CA ASP A 52 -17.78 8.00 -4.57
C ASP A 52 -17.55 9.43 -4.05
N GLN A 53 -18.55 10.30 -4.23
CA GLN A 53 -18.54 11.70 -3.80
C GLN A 53 -19.55 11.91 -2.67
N CYS A 54 -19.37 12.96 -1.87
CA CYS A 54 -20.33 13.35 -0.85
C CYS A 54 -21.73 13.55 -1.46
N ASP A 55 -22.77 12.98 -0.85
CA ASP A 55 -24.14 13.32 -1.21
C ASP A 55 -24.46 14.75 -0.75
N PRO A 56 -24.75 15.70 -1.66
CA PRO A 56 -25.09 17.07 -1.31
C PRO A 56 -26.49 17.18 -0.67
N ALA A 57 -27.35 16.17 -0.81
CA ALA A 57 -28.65 16.11 -0.17
C ALA A 57 -28.48 15.44 1.20
N GLY A 58 -28.24 16.25 2.22
CA GLY A 58 -28.27 15.80 3.62
C GLY A 58 -29.57 15.03 3.91
N ASP A 59 -29.50 13.82 4.44
CA ASP A 59 -30.67 13.21 5.08
C ASP A 59 -30.84 13.88 6.46
N PRO A 60 -31.86 14.74 6.66
CA PRO A 60 -32.04 15.48 7.89
C PRO A 60 -32.43 14.56 9.07
N THR A 61 -32.70 13.28 8.82
CA THR A 61 -33.06 12.31 9.85
C THR A 61 -31.84 11.63 10.50
N LEU A 62 -30.63 11.84 9.97
CA LEU A 62 -29.40 11.27 10.50
C LEU A 62 -28.91 12.01 11.76
N THR A 63 -28.33 11.25 12.68
CA THR A 63 -27.76 11.78 13.93
C THR A 63 -26.39 12.43 13.66
N PRO A 64 -26.09 13.61 14.24
CA PRO A 64 -24.75 14.18 14.16
C PRO A 64 -23.70 13.26 14.80
N VAL A 65 -22.58 13.06 14.11
CA VAL A 65 -21.49 12.18 14.55
C VAL A 65 -20.24 13.01 14.86
N PRO A 66 -19.50 12.73 15.94
CA PRO A 66 -18.22 13.38 16.22
C PRO A 66 -17.22 13.16 15.08
N PHE A 67 -16.45 14.20 14.76
CA PHE A 67 -15.44 14.11 13.72
C PHE A 67 -14.18 14.91 14.09
N ASP A 68 -13.05 14.44 13.57
CA ASP A 68 -11.79 15.15 13.58
C ASP A 68 -11.42 15.59 12.16
N VAL A 69 -10.47 16.53 12.05
CA VAL A 69 -10.07 17.11 10.77
C VAL A 69 -8.55 17.07 10.61
N VAL A 70 -8.12 16.57 9.47
CA VAL A 70 -6.77 16.77 8.96
C VAL A 70 -6.80 17.81 7.86
N GLU A 71 -6.03 18.86 8.01
CA GLU A 71 -5.79 19.85 6.96
C GLU A 71 -4.35 19.74 6.48
N TYR A 72 -4.15 19.63 5.17
CA TYR A 72 -2.83 19.72 4.56
C TYR A 72 -2.87 20.42 3.21
N THR A 73 -1.71 20.94 2.79
CA THR A 73 -1.56 21.55 1.47
C THR A 73 -0.75 20.60 0.59
N SER A 74 -1.31 20.22 -0.56
CA SER A 74 -0.62 19.34 -1.49
C SER A 74 0.66 20.02 -2.01
N GLN A 75 1.82 19.41 -1.79
CA GLN A 75 3.10 19.98 -2.22
C GLN A 75 3.42 19.67 -3.69
N THR A 76 2.77 18.65 -4.27
CA THR A 76 3.05 18.20 -5.64
C THR A 76 1.76 17.84 -6.37
N THR A 77 1.74 18.04 -7.68
CA THR A 77 0.64 17.58 -8.53
C THR A 77 0.72 16.07 -8.71
N GLY A 78 -0.40 15.37 -8.51
CA GLY A 78 -0.52 13.94 -8.82
C GLY A 78 -1.68 13.26 -8.09
N PRO A 79 -1.93 11.98 -8.41
CA PRO A 79 -2.85 11.15 -7.64
C PRO A 79 -2.35 11.01 -6.20
N ARG A 80 -3.25 10.65 -5.28
CA ARG A 80 -3.05 10.34 -3.87
C ARG A 80 -3.93 9.17 -3.48
N ARG A 81 -3.47 8.43 -2.48
CA ARG A 81 -4.26 7.46 -1.74
C ARG A 81 -4.35 7.93 -0.30
N ILE A 82 -5.54 7.99 0.26
CA ILE A 82 -5.76 8.42 1.65
C ILE A 82 -6.25 7.21 2.42
N VAL A 83 -5.42 6.73 3.33
CA VAL A 83 -5.74 5.55 4.16
C VAL A 83 -6.05 6.01 5.57
N LEU A 84 -7.25 5.69 6.05
CA LEU A 84 -7.62 5.82 7.45
C LEU A 84 -7.50 4.44 8.11
N THR A 85 -6.89 4.40 9.28
CA THR A 85 -6.77 3.18 10.09
C THR A 85 -7.16 3.51 11.52
N GLY A 86 -8.07 2.72 12.08
CA GLY A 86 -8.34 2.75 13.51
C GLY A 86 -7.17 2.14 14.29
N SER A 87 -6.57 2.89 15.22
CA SER A 87 -5.29 2.52 15.83
C SER A 87 -5.40 1.77 17.17
N ALA A 88 -6.53 1.13 17.46
CA ALA A 88 -6.72 0.33 18.67
C ALA A 88 -6.79 -1.18 18.37
N GLU A 89 -6.01 -1.97 19.11
CA GLU A 89 -6.21 -3.43 19.17
C GLU A 89 -7.61 -3.72 19.72
N GLY A 90 -8.47 -4.36 18.92
CA GLY A 90 -9.74 -4.90 19.42
C GLY A 90 -11.02 -4.15 19.07
N MET A 91 -11.04 -3.32 18.02
CA MET A 91 -12.33 -2.94 17.42
C MET A 91 -12.94 -4.16 16.74
N SER A 92 -13.81 -4.84 17.46
CA SER A 92 -14.72 -5.84 16.91
C SER A 92 -16.06 -5.17 16.67
N THR A 93 -16.60 -5.41 15.48
CA THR A 93 -17.87 -4.96 14.90
C THR A 93 -17.75 -3.81 13.91
N VAL A 94 -18.46 -4.04 12.81
CA VAL A 94 -18.65 -3.24 11.61
C VAL A 94 -18.90 -1.77 11.98
N GLU A 95 -18.29 -0.86 11.21
CA GLU A 95 -18.56 0.59 11.19
C GLU A 95 -18.01 1.54 12.28
N PRO A 96 -16.73 1.47 12.72
CA PRO A 96 -16.25 2.50 13.65
C PRO A 96 -15.94 3.85 12.98
N PHE A 97 -15.74 3.96 11.65
CA PHE A 97 -15.32 5.22 11.01
C PHE A 97 -15.91 5.48 9.63
N ALA A 98 -15.81 6.73 9.17
CA ALA A 98 -15.95 7.14 7.77
C ALA A 98 -14.88 8.20 7.41
N ILE A 99 -14.59 8.38 6.12
CA ILE A 99 -13.58 9.33 5.62
C ILE A 99 -14.10 10.14 4.42
N TYR A 100 -13.89 11.46 4.47
CA TYR A 100 -14.26 12.38 3.39
C TYR A 100 -13.07 13.27 3.04
N ALA A 101 -12.79 13.43 1.74
CA ALA A 101 -11.75 14.30 1.24
C ALA A 101 -12.35 15.47 0.43
N TYR A 102 -11.94 16.69 0.79
CA TYR A 102 -12.34 17.92 0.13
C TYR A 102 -11.11 18.61 -0.46
N ARG A 103 -11.23 19.08 -1.70
CA ARG A 103 -10.25 19.93 -2.40
C ARG A 103 -10.84 21.32 -2.57
N ASN A 104 -10.20 22.33 -2.00
CA ASN A 104 -10.61 23.74 -2.12
C ASN A 104 -12.11 23.95 -1.79
N GLY A 105 -12.63 23.22 -0.81
CA GLY A 105 -14.03 23.27 -0.37
C GLY A 105 -15.00 22.38 -1.16
N THR A 106 -14.55 21.70 -2.21
CA THR A 106 -15.37 20.74 -2.97
C THR A 106 -15.03 19.32 -2.56
N CYS A 107 -16.04 18.50 -2.24
CA CYS A 107 -15.83 17.09 -1.99
C CYS A 107 -15.35 16.37 -3.25
N VAL A 108 -14.26 15.61 -3.12
CA VAL A 108 -13.63 14.91 -4.25
C VAL A 108 -13.66 13.40 -4.11
N ALA A 109 -13.75 12.89 -2.88
CA ALA A 109 -13.86 11.47 -2.59
C ALA A 109 -14.44 11.28 -1.19
N ALA A 110 -15.19 10.20 -0.98
CA ALA A 110 -15.71 9.80 0.31
C ALA A 110 -15.85 8.28 0.36
N ASP A 111 -15.67 7.69 1.54
CA ASP A 111 -15.75 6.25 1.76
C ASP A 111 -16.22 5.99 3.20
N TYR A 112 -17.04 4.96 3.35
CA TYR A 112 -17.63 4.51 4.59
C TYR A 112 -17.95 3.01 4.48
N PRO A 113 -17.88 2.26 5.58
CA PRO A 113 -18.26 0.87 5.59
C PRO A 113 -19.77 0.76 5.41
N THR A 114 -20.23 -0.05 4.46
CA THR A 114 -21.66 -0.31 4.22
C THR A 114 -22.13 -1.53 5.00
N ASP A 115 -23.32 -1.42 5.59
CA ASP A 115 -24.02 -2.54 6.21
C ASP A 115 -24.40 -3.58 5.13
N ALA A 116 -23.67 -4.71 5.16
CA ALA A 116 -23.95 -6.00 4.51
C ALA A 116 -23.31 -6.31 3.13
N ASP A 117 -22.55 -7.42 3.16
CA ASP A 117 -22.33 -8.39 2.08
C ASP A 117 -21.78 -7.87 0.73
N THR A 118 -20.47 -7.63 0.65
CA THR A 118 -19.56 -8.25 -0.35
C THR A 118 -18.19 -7.59 -0.34
N ALA A 119 -17.10 -8.39 -0.30
CA ALA A 119 -15.69 -7.99 -0.49
C ALA A 119 -15.05 -6.91 0.44
N GLU A 120 -15.80 -5.89 0.85
CA GLU A 120 -15.42 -4.80 1.78
C GLU A 120 -15.26 -5.29 3.22
N VAL A 121 -15.91 -6.41 3.58
CA VAL A 121 -15.81 -7.05 4.90
C VAL A 121 -14.35 -7.28 5.32
N ALA A 122 -13.42 -7.54 4.38
CA ALA A 122 -12.01 -7.78 4.70
C ALA A 122 -11.21 -6.50 5.04
N GLU A 123 -11.62 -5.33 4.54
CA GLU A 123 -11.00 -4.03 4.85
C GLU A 123 -11.62 -3.43 6.10
N VAL A 124 -12.94 -3.62 6.26
CA VAL A 124 -13.70 -3.29 7.47
C VAL A 124 -13.25 -4.13 8.66
N ASP A 125 -13.05 -5.45 8.50
CA ASP A 125 -12.49 -6.34 9.54
C ASP A 125 -11.05 -5.96 9.95
N ALA A 126 -10.34 -5.24 9.08
CA ALA A 126 -8.99 -4.74 9.35
C ALA A 126 -8.99 -3.32 9.96
N GLY A 127 -10.15 -2.67 10.09
CA GLY A 127 -10.28 -1.30 10.58
C GLY A 127 -9.65 -0.27 9.64
N VAL A 128 -9.71 -0.51 8.33
CA VAL A 128 -9.09 0.32 7.29
C VAL A 128 -10.15 0.82 6.32
N LEU A 129 -10.11 2.13 6.03
CA LEU A 129 -10.84 2.79 4.92
C LEU A 129 -9.87 3.46 3.97
N ASP A 130 -10.22 3.55 2.70
CA ASP A 130 -9.28 3.91 1.65
C ASP A 130 -9.90 4.69 0.50
N LEU A 131 -9.47 5.94 0.33
CA LEU A 131 -9.81 6.76 -0.82
C LEU A 131 -8.74 6.60 -1.90
N ASP A 132 -9.07 5.82 -2.94
CA ASP A 132 -8.17 5.55 -4.05
C ASP A 132 -8.19 6.66 -5.12
N ASN A 133 -6.99 6.92 -5.68
CA ASN A 133 -6.79 7.71 -6.90
C ASN A 133 -7.35 9.15 -6.88
N VAL A 134 -7.26 9.84 -5.74
CA VAL A 134 -7.64 11.26 -5.64
C VAL A 134 -6.55 12.14 -6.27
N VAL A 135 -6.87 12.92 -7.30
CA VAL A 135 -5.87 13.76 -8.00
C VAL A 135 -5.85 15.18 -7.45
N PHE A 136 -4.70 15.58 -6.88
CA PHE A 136 -4.44 16.94 -6.42
C PHE A 136 -3.46 17.67 -7.33
N ALA A 137 -3.62 18.98 -7.43
CA ALA A 137 -2.62 19.91 -7.92
C ALA A 137 -1.71 20.37 -6.78
N ALA A 138 -0.48 20.77 -7.10
CA ALA A 138 0.37 21.48 -6.15
C ALA A 138 -0.33 22.78 -5.69
N GLY A 139 -0.38 23.01 -4.38
CA GLY A 139 -1.07 24.13 -3.75
C GLY A 139 -2.53 23.89 -3.42
N ASP A 140 -3.11 22.75 -3.80
CA ASP A 140 -4.47 22.39 -3.37
C ASP A 140 -4.56 22.34 -1.84
N LYS A 141 -5.59 22.97 -1.29
CA LYS A 141 -5.96 22.83 0.12
C LYS A 141 -6.84 21.61 0.26
N VAL A 142 -6.33 20.61 0.99
CA VAL A 142 -7.03 19.36 1.21
C VAL A 142 -7.47 19.28 2.66
N ARG A 143 -8.76 19.03 2.85
CA ARG A 143 -9.37 18.77 4.15
C ARG A 143 -9.88 17.35 4.15
N ILE A 144 -9.45 16.57 5.14
CA ILE A 144 -9.90 15.20 5.37
C ILE A 144 -10.72 15.21 6.65
N GLU A 145 -11.99 14.87 6.54
CA GLU A 145 -12.87 14.70 7.70
C GLU A 145 -12.86 13.21 8.08
N ILE A 146 -12.55 12.95 9.34
CA ILE A 146 -12.46 11.61 9.93
C ILE A 146 -13.58 11.50 10.93
N MET A 147 -14.45 10.53 10.73
CA MET A 147 -15.62 10.38 11.56
C MET A 147 -15.50 9.17 12.44
N SER A 148 -16.17 9.20 13.58
CA SER A 148 -16.35 8.00 14.38
C SER A 148 -17.76 7.82 14.90
N PHE A 149 -18.33 6.65 14.63
CA PHE A 149 -19.64 6.24 15.16
C PHE A 149 -19.53 5.70 16.59
N GLU A 150 -18.31 5.46 17.07
CA GLU A 150 -18.01 5.06 18.46
C GLU A 150 -16.97 5.97 19.11
N VAL A 151 -17.10 6.25 20.39
CA VAL A 151 -16.12 7.06 21.13
C VAL A 151 -15.77 6.38 22.48
N PRO A 152 -14.50 6.42 22.93
CA PRO A 152 -13.36 7.06 22.26
C PRO A 152 -12.72 6.16 21.20
N VAL A 153 -12.18 6.77 20.14
CA VAL A 153 -11.46 6.06 19.11
C VAL A 153 -10.16 6.74 18.71
N ALA A 154 -9.07 5.99 18.67
CA ALA A 154 -7.80 6.47 18.15
C ALA A 154 -7.72 6.19 16.66
N TRP A 155 -7.21 7.15 15.89
CA TRP A 155 -7.15 7.06 14.43
C TRP A 155 -5.76 7.45 13.90
N LYS A 156 -5.44 6.93 12.72
CA LYS A 156 -4.29 7.34 11.92
C LYS A 156 -4.70 7.53 10.47
N VAL A 157 -4.41 8.69 9.91
CA VAL A 157 -4.53 8.97 8.47
C VAL A 157 -3.16 9.03 7.84
N SER A 158 -3.00 8.33 6.72
CA SER A 158 -1.80 8.39 5.90
C SER A 158 -2.17 8.93 4.52
N VAL A 159 -1.65 10.11 4.18
CA VAL A 159 -1.73 10.65 2.82
C VAL A 159 -0.55 10.10 2.05
N LEU A 160 -0.82 9.15 1.18
CA LEU A 160 0.19 8.49 0.40
C LEU A 160 0.22 9.14 -0.98
N GLN A 161 1.38 9.67 -1.36
CA GLN A 161 1.68 9.68 -2.77
C GLN A 161 1.59 8.20 -3.21
N PRO A 162 0.78 7.81 -4.22
CA PRO A 162 1.29 6.81 -5.14
C PRO A 162 2.67 7.36 -5.44
N GLY A 163 3.74 6.64 -5.10
CA GLY A 163 5.06 7.23 -5.24
C GLY A 163 5.29 7.61 -6.72
N THR A 164 6.50 7.44 -7.17
CA THR A 164 6.62 6.87 -8.51
C THR A 164 6.03 5.45 -8.52
N ALA A 165 4.85 5.16 -7.93
CA ALA A 165 4.35 3.83 -7.73
C ALA A 165 2.83 3.69 -7.63
N SER A 166 2.27 2.74 -8.37
CA SER A 166 0.84 2.40 -8.38
C SER A 166 0.34 1.87 -7.03
N SER A 167 -0.75 2.43 -6.48
CA SER A 167 -1.47 1.85 -5.34
C SER A 167 -2.13 0.52 -5.71
N ALA A 168 -2.43 -0.31 -4.71
CA ALA A 168 -2.90 -1.67 -4.92
C ALA A 168 -3.93 -2.14 -3.90
N ALA A 169 -4.96 -2.85 -4.36
CA ALA A 169 -5.90 -3.59 -3.52
C ALA A 169 -5.17 -4.65 -2.66
N PRO A 170 -5.78 -5.21 -1.60
CA PRO A 170 -5.23 -6.34 -0.88
C PRO A 170 -4.83 -7.49 -1.82
N ALA A 171 -3.73 -8.17 -1.51
CA ALA A 171 -3.31 -9.30 -2.34
C ALA A 171 -4.22 -10.50 -2.07
N VAL A 172 -4.93 -10.99 -3.09
CA VAL A 172 -5.92 -12.06 -2.97
C VAL A 172 -5.36 -13.38 -3.49
N GLY A 173 -5.65 -14.46 -2.78
CA GLY A 173 -5.43 -15.83 -3.26
C GLY A 173 -4.69 -16.75 -2.28
N ASN A 174 -4.79 -18.06 -2.56
CA ASN A 174 -4.29 -19.12 -1.68
C ASN A 174 -2.74 -19.26 -1.64
N GLY A 175 -2.02 -18.36 -2.30
CA GLY A 175 -0.56 -18.28 -2.36
C GLY A 175 0.11 -17.46 -1.25
N SER A 176 -0.66 -16.69 -0.47
CA SER A 176 -0.16 -15.75 0.56
C SER A 176 0.84 -16.36 1.55
N LYS A 177 0.65 -17.63 1.93
CA LYS A 177 1.57 -18.35 2.83
C LYS A 177 2.96 -18.62 2.25
N TYR A 178 3.17 -18.46 0.94
CA TYR A 178 4.42 -18.74 0.24
C TYR A 178 5.06 -17.49 -0.35
N THR A 179 4.28 -16.46 -0.63
CA THR A 179 4.73 -15.23 -1.29
C THR A 179 3.85 -14.06 -0.86
N GLY A 180 4.41 -12.85 -0.92
CA GLY A 180 3.69 -11.59 -0.81
C GLY A 180 4.02 -10.71 -2.00
N LEU A 181 3.04 -9.94 -2.45
CA LEU A 181 3.19 -8.90 -3.46
C LEU A 181 3.33 -7.56 -2.74
N SER A 182 4.19 -6.68 -3.24
CA SER A 182 4.29 -5.30 -2.73
C SER A 182 2.94 -4.58 -2.88
N PRO A 183 2.57 -3.68 -1.97
CA PRO A 183 1.43 -2.78 -2.17
C PRO A 183 1.68 -1.75 -3.28
N GLN A 184 2.92 -1.69 -3.79
CA GLN A 184 3.37 -0.67 -4.73
C GLN A 184 4.25 -1.26 -5.84
N ILE A 185 4.16 -0.69 -7.05
CA ILE A 185 5.08 -0.93 -8.18
C ILE A 185 5.86 0.35 -8.42
N ASP A 186 7.17 0.35 -8.34
CA ASP A 186 8.00 1.48 -8.78
C ASP A 186 7.89 1.68 -10.29
N CYS A 187 7.12 2.68 -10.71
CA CYS A 187 6.92 3.22 -12.05
C CYS A 187 8.18 3.82 -12.66
N ALA A 188 9.09 4.43 -11.89
CA ALA A 188 10.33 4.97 -12.45
C ALA A 188 11.26 3.83 -12.90
N MET A 189 11.33 2.77 -12.08
CA MET A 189 12.16 1.60 -12.35
C MET A 189 11.41 0.48 -13.08
N HIS A 190 10.11 0.64 -13.31
CA HIS A 190 9.21 -0.40 -13.80
C HIS A 190 9.41 -1.73 -13.03
N ALA A 191 9.43 -1.65 -11.70
CA ALA A 191 9.87 -2.72 -10.82
C ALA A 191 8.99 -2.88 -9.57
N SER A 192 8.91 -4.09 -9.02
CA SER A 192 8.19 -4.33 -7.76
C SER A 192 8.86 -5.41 -6.93
N PRO A 193 8.99 -5.25 -5.60
CA PRO A 193 9.48 -6.30 -4.74
C PRO A 193 8.43 -7.41 -4.56
N VAL A 194 8.83 -8.65 -4.81
CA VAL A 194 8.08 -9.86 -4.49
C VAL A 194 8.75 -10.55 -3.32
N THR A 195 8.03 -10.66 -2.21
CA THR A 195 8.53 -11.35 -1.03
C THR A 195 8.23 -12.83 -1.16
N PHE A 196 9.22 -13.67 -0.94
CA PHE A 196 9.05 -15.12 -0.84
C PHE A 196 9.27 -15.53 0.61
N THR A 197 8.34 -16.29 1.17
CA THR A 197 8.37 -16.61 2.59
C THR A 197 9.38 -17.71 2.89
N LYS A 198 9.81 -17.82 4.15
CA LYS A 198 10.62 -18.95 4.64
C LYS A 198 9.93 -20.30 4.36
N LYS A 199 8.59 -20.33 4.29
CA LYS A 199 7.81 -21.54 3.98
C LYS A 199 8.02 -22.02 2.55
N LEU A 200 8.09 -21.10 1.57
CA LEU A 200 8.47 -21.49 0.21
C LEU A 200 9.91 -22.00 0.18
N ALA A 201 10.82 -21.32 0.87
CA ALA A 201 12.23 -21.70 0.87
C ALA A 201 12.51 -23.08 1.47
N LYS A 202 11.71 -23.51 2.47
CA LYS A 202 11.77 -24.87 3.04
C LYS A 202 11.24 -25.95 2.09
N ARG A 203 10.42 -25.57 1.10
CA ARG A 203 9.75 -26.47 0.16
C ARG A 203 10.21 -26.25 -1.28
N VAL A 204 11.39 -25.66 -1.47
CA VAL A 204 11.85 -25.27 -2.80
C VAL A 204 12.03 -26.48 -3.71
N ASP A 205 12.41 -27.63 -3.15
CA ASP A 205 12.59 -28.88 -3.89
C ASP A 205 11.25 -29.50 -4.33
N ASP A 206 10.15 -29.13 -3.67
CA ASP A 206 8.79 -29.50 -4.09
C ASP A 206 8.24 -28.60 -5.20
N VAL A 207 8.95 -27.52 -5.57
CA VAL A 207 8.43 -26.46 -6.45
C VAL A 207 9.02 -26.61 -7.85
N LYS A 208 8.14 -26.94 -8.79
CA LYS A 208 8.47 -27.09 -10.21
C LYS A 208 8.83 -25.76 -10.87
N TRP A 209 8.04 -24.73 -10.59
CA TRP A 209 8.32 -23.37 -11.06
C TRP A 209 7.53 -22.31 -10.29
N VAL A 210 8.03 -21.08 -10.37
CA VAL A 210 7.30 -19.86 -10.01
C VAL A 210 7.18 -18.98 -11.26
N LYS A 211 5.98 -18.47 -11.55
CA LYS A 211 5.74 -17.48 -12.60
C LYS A 211 5.27 -16.18 -11.97
N ILE A 212 5.81 -15.08 -12.45
CA ILE A 212 5.35 -13.73 -12.14
C ILE A 212 4.77 -13.18 -13.44
N LYS A 213 3.54 -12.67 -13.36
CA LYS A 213 2.78 -12.14 -14.49
C LYS A 213 2.34 -10.71 -14.25
N ALA A 214 2.22 -9.94 -15.31
CA ALA A 214 1.55 -8.64 -15.36
C ALA A 214 0.43 -8.71 -16.40
N ASN A 215 -0.80 -8.33 -16.03
CA ASN A 215 -1.99 -8.38 -16.90
C ASN A 215 -2.12 -9.72 -17.65
N GLY A 216 -1.84 -10.84 -16.97
CA GLY A 216 -1.87 -12.19 -17.55
C GLY A 216 -0.63 -12.62 -18.35
N ALA A 217 0.19 -11.68 -18.84
CA ALA A 217 1.45 -11.93 -19.56
C ALA A 217 2.57 -12.34 -18.60
N THR A 218 3.45 -13.27 -19.00
CA THR A 218 4.53 -13.78 -18.12
C THR A 218 5.74 -12.86 -18.17
N LEU A 219 6.00 -12.12 -17.08
CA LEU A 219 7.21 -11.31 -16.91
C LEU A 219 8.43 -12.17 -16.58
N LYS A 220 8.25 -13.13 -15.67
CA LYS A 220 9.34 -13.99 -15.21
C LYS A 220 8.87 -15.41 -14.96
N LYS A 221 9.73 -16.37 -15.33
CA LYS A 221 9.61 -17.77 -14.96
C LYS A 221 10.87 -18.22 -14.25
N LEU A 222 10.74 -18.59 -12.99
CA LEU A 222 11.79 -19.07 -12.11
C LEU A 222 11.70 -20.60 -12.02
N LYS A 223 12.79 -21.28 -12.38
CA LYS A 223 12.94 -22.73 -12.31
C LYS A 223 14.41 -23.08 -12.06
N GLY A 224 14.69 -24.28 -11.52
CA GLY A 224 16.05 -24.77 -11.25
C GLY A 224 16.89 -23.76 -10.46
N ASN A 225 18.08 -23.44 -10.95
CA ASN A 225 19.04 -22.54 -10.28
C ASN A 225 18.46 -21.15 -9.96
N LYS A 226 17.54 -20.61 -10.77
CA LYS A 226 16.90 -19.31 -10.48
C LYS A 226 15.99 -19.39 -9.26
N LEU A 227 15.26 -20.50 -9.13
CA LEU A 227 14.39 -20.75 -7.99
C LEU A 227 15.20 -20.98 -6.70
N ALA A 228 16.31 -21.72 -6.79
CA ALA A 228 17.22 -21.92 -5.66
C ALA A 228 17.80 -20.59 -5.14
N LYS A 229 18.16 -19.65 -6.04
CA LYS A 229 18.62 -18.30 -5.65
C LYS A 229 17.53 -17.52 -4.91
N VAL A 230 16.28 -17.60 -5.39
CA VAL A 230 15.14 -16.96 -4.72
C VAL A 230 14.89 -17.55 -3.34
N ALA A 231 14.96 -18.88 -3.18
CA ALA A 231 14.84 -19.52 -1.88
C ALA A 231 15.95 -19.09 -0.91
N LYS A 232 17.20 -18.90 -1.39
CA LYS A 232 18.28 -18.34 -0.56
C LYS A 232 17.98 -16.92 -0.09
N LYS A 233 17.46 -16.05 -0.96
CA LYS A 233 17.04 -14.69 -0.58
C LYS A 233 15.89 -14.72 0.45
N ALA A 234 14.89 -15.57 0.23
CA ALA A 234 13.77 -15.78 1.14
C ALA A 234 14.21 -16.23 2.55
N LYS A 235 15.22 -17.10 2.67
CA LYS A 235 15.79 -17.50 3.98
C LYS A 235 16.39 -16.30 4.73
N LYS A 236 16.95 -15.33 4.00
CA LYS A 236 17.53 -14.09 4.53
C LYS A 236 16.50 -12.96 4.69
N GLY A 237 15.21 -13.20 4.43
CA GLY A 237 14.19 -12.16 4.45
C GLY A 237 14.31 -11.11 3.34
N GLN A 238 15.13 -11.37 2.32
CA GLN A 238 15.36 -10.41 1.23
C GLN A 238 14.31 -10.59 0.12
N PRO A 239 13.71 -9.49 -0.38
CA PRO A 239 12.75 -9.56 -1.47
C PRO A 239 13.44 -9.92 -2.80
N TYR A 240 12.64 -10.46 -3.71
CA TYR A 240 13.01 -10.62 -5.11
C TYR A 240 12.39 -9.49 -5.92
N VAL A 241 13.22 -8.58 -6.42
CA VAL A 241 12.76 -7.48 -7.28
C VAL A 241 12.46 -8.04 -8.67
N VAL A 242 11.20 -7.94 -9.11
CA VAL A 242 10.82 -8.13 -10.52
C VAL A 242 10.95 -6.78 -11.23
N THR A 243 11.51 -6.78 -12.43
CA THR A 243 11.73 -5.60 -13.27
C THR A 243 11.10 -5.80 -14.65
N GLY A 244 10.92 -4.71 -15.39
CA GLY A 244 10.29 -4.73 -16.71
C GLY A 244 8.78 -4.87 -16.65
N ILE A 245 8.15 -4.29 -15.63
CA ILE A 245 6.70 -4.22 -15.48
C ILE A 245 6.16 -3.15 -16.45
N PRO A 246 5.28 -3.48 -17.41
CA PRO A 246 4.67 -2.50 -18.30
C PRO A 246 3.97 -1.38 -17.53
N SER A 247 3.99 -0.14 -18.04
CA SER A 247 3.33 1.00 -17.40
C SER A 247 1.84 0.74 -17.16
N ALA A 248 1.14 0.27 -18.20
CA ALA A 248 -0.27 -0.11 -18.17
C ALA A 248 -0.61 -1.35 -17.30
N THR A 249 0.29 -1.81 -16.41
CA THR A 249 0.02 -2.96 -15.54
C THR A 249 -1.01 -2.59 -14.49
N THR A 250 -2.17 -3.24 -14.56
CA THR A 250 -3.24 -3.13 -13.57
C THR A 250 -3.34 -4.36 -12.65
N GLN A 251 -2.53 -5.39 -12.91
CA GLN A 251 -2.50 -6.58 -12.06
C GLN A 251 -1.14 -7.27 -12.12
N LEU A 252 -0.55 -7.57 -10.95
CA LEU A 252 0.52 -8.56 -10.83
C LEU A 252 0.00 -9.86 -10.23
N MET A 253 0.56 -10.98 -10.69
CA MET A 253 0.21 -12.31 -10.20
C MET A 253 1.45 -13.18 -10.05
N VAL A 254 1.58 -13.83 -8.89
CA VAL A 254 2.56 -14.88 -8.64
C VAL A 254 1.87 -16.22 -8.60
N GLN A 255 2.32 -17.14 -9.46
CA GLN A 255 1.85 -18.52 -9.52
C GLN A 255 2.98 -19.47 -9.15
N ILE A 256 2.76 -20.32 -8.17
CA ILE A 256 3.70 -21.35 -7.70
C ILE A 256 3.11 -22.72 -8.07
N LYS A 257 3.80 -23.47 -8.92
CA LYS A 257 3.43 -24.86 -9.24
C LYS A 257 4.35 -25.82 -8.52
N PHE A 258 3.76 -26.73 -7.75
CA PHE A 258 4.45 -27.82 -7.07
C PHE A 258 4.60 -29.02 -7.99
N GLU A 259 5.57 -29.90 -7.72
CA GLU A 259 5.77 -31.15 -8.46
C GLU A 259 4.56 -32.08 -8.37
N SER A 260 3.82 -32.05 -7.25
CA SER A 260 2.51 -32.69 -7.08
C SER A 260 1.41 -32.19 -8.03
N GLY A 261 1.69 -31.21 -8.90
CA GLY A 261 0.73 -30.61 -9.83
C GLY A 261 -0.11 -29.49 -9.23
N LYS A 262 -0.22 -29.41 -7.89
CA LYS A 262 -0.94 -28.34 -7.18
C LYS A 262 -0.38 -26.96 -7.54
N LYS A 263 -1.28 -25.99 -7.72
CA LYS A 263 -0.94 -24.60 -7.99
C LYS A 263 -1.41 -23.71 -6.84
N LYS A 264 -0.60 -22.71 -6.52
CA LYS A 264 -0.93 -21.65 -5.57
C LYS A 264 -0.74 -20.30 -6.23
N THR A 265 -1.71 -19.42 -6.07
CA THR A 265 -1.76 -18.14 -6.76
C THR A 265 -1.97 -17.03 -5.75
N LEU A 266 -1.22 -15.95 -5.92
CA LEU A 266 -1.47 -14.67 -5.28
C LEU A 266 -1.53 -13.61 -6.37
N SER A 267 -2.57 -12.80 -6.39
CA SER A 267 -2.73 -11.68 -7.31
C SER A 267 -3.01 -10.41 -6.54
N ARG A 268 -2.61 -9.29 -7.12
CA ARG A 268 -2.88 -7.96 -6.59
C ARG A 268 -3.17 -7.04 -7.77
N SER A 269 -4.24 -6.28 -7.67
CA SER A 269 -4.58 -5.24 -8.64
C SER A 269 -3.80 -3.98 -8.31
N TYR A 270 -3.46 -3.20 -9.33
CA TYR A 270 -2.68 -1.97 -9.24
C TYR A 270 -3.31 -0.89 -10.11
N SER A 271 -3.09 0.36 -9.78
CA SER A 271 -3.27 1.46 -10.73
C SER A 271 -2.19 1.39 -11.83
N PRO A 272 -2.45 1.83 -13.06
CA PRO A 272 -1.39 1.98 -14.04
C PRO A 272 -0.32 2.98 -13.58
N CYS A 273 0.93 2.69 -13.98
CA CYS A 273 1.91 3.72 -14.24
C CYS A 273 1.69 4.27 -15.67
#